data_AF-A0A934FGR0-F1
#
_entry.id   AF-A0A934FGR0-F1
#
_cell.length_a   1.000
_cell.length_b   1.000
_cell.length_c   1.000
_cell.angle_alpha   90.00
_cell.angle_beta   90.00
_cell.angle_gamma   90.00
#
_symmetry.space_group_name_H-M   'P 1'
#
loop_
_entity.id
_entity.type
_entity.pdbx_description
1 polymer ?
#
loop_
_entity_poly.entity_id
_entity_poly.type
_entity_poly.pdbx_seq_one_letter_code
_entity_poly.pdbx_strand_id
1 'polypeptide(L)'
;MLILTRKLGESITIGNEIKVTLLECQGKQVKLGIIAPKNIKVHREEIFEKIQEENQKASTVSKHDLIEIAQIWRKGVKKSTSEEMVSSKHLS
;
A
#
# COMPACT_ATOMS: atom_id res chain seq x y z
N MET A 1 18.01 0.69 20.11
CA MET A 1 18.21 -0.56 19.34
C MET A 1 18.61 -1.66 20.31
N LEU A 2 17.89 -2.79 20.33
CA LEU A 2 18.22 -3.97 21.12
C LEU A 2 18.76 -5.06 20.20
N ILE A 3 19.90 -5.67 20.52
CA ILE A 3 20.55 -6.68 19.69
C ILE A 3 20.45 -8.04 20.39
N LEU A 4 19.91 -9.04 19.68
CA LEU A 4 19.76 -10.40 20.18
C LEU A 4 20.25 -11.38 19.11
N THR A 5 21.07 -12.35 19.51
CA THR A 5 21.52 -13.43 18.62
C THR A 5 20.63 -14.65 18.80
N ARG A 6 20.05 -15.17 17.71
CA ARG A 6 19.20 -16.38 17.69
C ARG A 6 19.79 -17.43 16.75
N LYS A 7 19.65 -18.70 17.12
CA LYS A 7 19.94 -19.85 16.26
C LYS A 7 18.72 -20.23 15.41
N LEU A 8 18.93 -21.10 14.43
CA LEU A 8 17.85 -21.70 13.64
C LEU A 8 16.79 -22.34 14.54
N GLY A 9 15.52 -22.02 14.30
CA GLY A 9 14.37 -22.47 15.10
C GLY A 9 14.10 -21.65 16.36
N GLU A 10 15.03 -20.79 16.80
CA GLU A 10 14.79 -19.94 17.97
C GLU A 10 13.92 -18.73 17.61
N SER A 11 13.21 -18.23 18.62
CA SER A 11 12.25 -17.13 18.47
C SER A 11 12.51 -15.99 19.44
N ILE A 12 12.08 -14.79 19.06
CA ILE A 12 12.01 -13.58 19.86
C ILE A 12 10.53 -13.22 20.00
N THR A 13 10.11 -12.84 21.20
CA THR A 13 8.74 -12.37 21.45
C THR A 13 8.78 -10.88 21.75
N ILE A 14 7.92 -10.09 21.11
CA ILE A 14 7.79 -8.65 21.31
C ILE A 14 6.40 -8.39 21.91
N GLY A 15 6.38 -7.87 23.14
CA GLY A 15 5.15 -7.78 23.92
C GLY A 15 4.55 -9.17 24.16
N ASN A 16 3.23 -9.28 24.00
CA ASN A 16 2.48 -10.52 24.25
C ASN A 16 1.92 -11.17 22.98
N GLU A 17 1.99 -10.48 21.84
CA GLU A 17 1.23 -10.84 20.64
C GLU A 17 2.10 -11.07 19.40
N ILE A 18 3.35 -10.59 19.41
CA ILE A 18 4.24 -10.70 18.25
C ILE A 18 5.35 -11.71 18.55
N LYS A 19 5.55 -12.66 17.63
CA LYS A 19 6.63 -13.63 17.68
C LYS A 19 7.39 -13.64 16.37
N VAL A 20 8.71 -13.53 16.44
CA VAL A 20 9.62 -13.58 15.30
C VAL A 20 10.49 -14.83 15.45
N THR A 21 10.45 -15.73 14.46
CA THR A 21 11.17 -17.00 14.46
C THR A 21 12.17 -17.03 13.32
N LEU A 22 13.41 -17.44 13.60
CA LEU A 22 14.41 -17.63 12.56
C LEU A 22 14.22 -19.02 11.93
N LEU A 23 13.67 -19.07 10.72
CA LEU A 23 13.32 -20.33 10.05
C LEU A 23 14.51 -20.93 9.30
N GLU A 24 15.25 -20.09 8.58
CA GLU A 24 16.35 -20.54 7.73
C GLU A 24 17.41 -19.44 7.57
N CYS A 25 18.66 -19.83 7.40
CA CYS A 25 19.77 -18.95 7.06
C CYS A 25 20.55 -19.58 5.90
N GLN A 26 20.53 -18.93 4.74
CA GLN A 26 21.26 -19.33 3.54
C GLN A 26 22.17 -18.19 3.10
N GLY A 27 23.47 -18.32 3.38
CA GLY A 27 24.47 -17.31 3.01
C GLY A 27 24.15 -15.94 3.61
N LYS A 28 23.70 -15.00 2.76
CA LYS A 28 23.33 -13.63 3.15
C LYS A 28 21.83 -13.42 3.33
N GLN A 29 21.01 -14.42 3.07
CA GLN A 29 19.55 -14.36 3.20
C GLN A 29 19.08 -15.15 4.41
N VAL A 30 18.11 -14.60 5.12
CA VAL A 30 17.46 -15.24 6.26
C VAL A 30 15.96 -15.25 6.03
N LYS A 31 15.33 -16.40 6.30
CA LYS A 31 13.87 -16.50 6.35
C LYS A 31 13.41 -16.28 7.78
N LEU A 32 12.60 -15.25 7.96
CA LEU A 32 11.98 -14.92 9.23
C LEU A 32 10.49 -15.26 9.16
N GLY A 33 10.02 -16.05 10.12
CA GLY A 33 8.60 -16.23 10.38
C GLY A 33 8.13 -15.15 11.34
N ILE A 34 7.10 -14.40 10.98
CA ILE A 34 6.52 -13.38 11.86
C ILE A 34 5.07 -13.75 12.11
N ILE A 35 4.73 -13.94 13.37
CA ILE A 35 3.35 -14.13 13.84
C ILE A 35 2.97 -12.85 14.57
N ALA A 36 1.91 -12.21 14.10
CA ALA A 36 1.32 -11.03 14.71
C ALA A 36 -0.20 -11.09 14.56
N PRO A 37 -0.96 -10.46 15.45
CA PRO A 37 -2.42 -10.38 15.35
C PRO A 37 -2.83 -9.51 14.15
N LYS A 38 -4.06 -9.70 13.64
CA LYS A 38 -4.53 -9.08 12.39
C LYS A 38 -4.61 -7.55 12.43
N ASN A 39 -4.71 -6.97 13.62
CA ASN A 39 -4.71 -5.52 13.84
C ASN A 39 -3.32 -4.90 13.62
N ILE A 40 -2.24 -5.68 13.70
CA ILE A 40 -0.87 -5.21 13.49
C ILE A 40 -0.42 -5.58 12.09
N LYS A 41 -0.19 -4.55 11.25
CA LYS A 41 0.32 -4.76 9.89
C LYS A 41 1.82 -5.04 9.94
N VAL A 42 2.25 -6.06 9.19
CA VAL A 42 3.65 -6.41 9.01
C VAL A 42 4.02 -6.11 7.56
N HIS A 43 5.01 -5.25 7.37
CA HIS A 43 5.52 -4.86 6.06
C HIS A 43 7.02 -5.07 6.00
N ARG A 44 7.56 -5.16 4.77
CA ARG A 44 9.00 -5.00 4.56
C ARG A 44 9.35 -3.52 4.67
N GLU A 45 10.53 -3.21 5.19
CA GLU A 45 10.95 -1.84 5.48
C GLU A 45 10.84 -0.95 4.23
N GLU A 46 11.40 -1.41 3.11
CA GLU A 46 11.42 -0.66 1.86
C GLU A 46 10.03 -0.38 1.28
N ILE A 47 9.06 -1.23 1.61
CA ILE A 47 7.66 -1.04 1.19
C ILE A 47 6.99 -0.04 2.13
N PHE A 48 7.27 -0.15 3.43
CA PHE A 48 6.70 0.75 4.43
C PHE A 48 7.16 2.20 4.24
N GLU A 49 8.45 2.42 3.97
CA GLU A 49 9.00 3.74 3.67
C GLU A 49 8.33 4.37 2.44
N LYS A 50 8.21 3.62 1.35
CA LYS A 50 7.52 4.09 0.12
C LYS A 50 6.07 4.46 0.37
N ILE A 51 5.33 3.64 1.11
CA ILE A 51 3.93 3.94 1.44
C ILE A 51 3.84 5.24 2.23
N GLN A 52 4.73 5.46 3.21
CA GLN A 52 4.74 6.71 3.97
C GLN A 52 5.07 7.92 3.10
N GLU A 53 6.06 7.81 2.22
CA GLU A 53 6.46 8.90 1.32
C GLU A 53 5.32 9.28 0.38
N GLU A 54 4.66 8.30 -0.24
CA GLU A 54 3.55 8.55 -1.15
C GLU A 54 2.33 9.13 -0.43
N ASN A 55 2.04 8.67 0.79
CA ASN A 55 0.98 9.24 1.62
C ASN A 55 1.26 10.71 1.96
N GLN A 56 2.53 11.05 2.26
CA GLN A 56 2.92 12.44 2.50
C GLN A 56 2.75 13.30 1.24
N LYS A 57 3.21 12.82 0.07
CA LYS A 57 3.01 13.52 -1.21
C LYS A 57 1.52 13.76 -1.49
N ALA A 58 0.69 12.73 -1.32
CA ALA A 58 -0.75 12.83 -1.49
C ALA A 58 -1.40 13.84 -0.53
N SER A 59 -0.87 14.03 0.68
CA SER A 59 -1.38 15.01 1.63
C SER A 59 -1.06 16.46 1.28
N THR A 60 -0.08 16.70 0.40
CA THR A 60 0.38 18.04 0.01
C THR A 60 -0.29 18.61 -1.24
N VAL A 61 -1.30 17.91 -1.78
CA VAL A 61 -2.02 18.35 -2.99
C VAL A 61 -2.74 19.68 -2.75
N SER A 62 -2.56 20.64 -3.64
CA SER A 62 -3.15 21.98 -3.47
C SER A 62 -4.64 21.98 -3.82
N LYS A 63 -5.39 22.92 -3.25
CA LYS A 63 -6.82 23.11 -3.58
C LYS A 63 -7.03 23.45 -5.06
N HIS A 64 -6.05 24.08 -5.69
CA HIS A 64 -6.10 24.41 -7.12
C HIS A 64 -6.08 23.15 -7.99
N ASP A 65 -5.17 22.21 -7.68
CA ASP A 65 -5.04 20.93 -8.38
C ASP A 65 -6.35 20.12 -8.28
N LEU A 66 -6.98 20.11 -7.10
CA LEU A 66 -8.26 19.42 -6.89
C LEU A 66 -9.40 20.01 -7.73
N ILE A 67 -9.45 21.33 -7.88
CA ILE A 67 -10.44 22.03 -8.70
C ILE A 67 -10.24 21.71 -10.18
N GLU A 68 -9.00 21.72 -10.65
CA GLU A 68 -8.66 21.41 -12.04
C GLU A 68 -9.04 19.96 -12.40
N ILE A 69 -8.68 18.99 -11.54
CA ILE A 69 -9.06 17.58 -11.70
C ILE A 69 -10.59 17.44 -11.75
N ALA A 70 -11.33 18.10 -10.85
CA ALA A 70 -12.79 18.03 -10.84
C ALA A 70 -13.43 18.58 -12.13
N GLN A 71 -12.84 19.63 -12.72
CA GLN A 71 -13.29 20.18 -13.99
C GLN A 71 -13.02 19.26 -15.17
N ILE A 72 -11.85 18.62 -15.21
CA ILE A 72 -11.49 17.62 -16.23
C ILE A 72 -12.45 16.44 -16.15
N TRP A 73 -12.71 15.91 -14.95
CA TRP A 73 -13.60 14.78 -14.76
C TRP A 73 -15.04 15.11 -15.18
N ARG A 74 -15.55 16.30 -14.82
CA ARG A 74 -16.88 16.78 -15.24
C ARG A 74 -17.00 16.97 -16.76
N LYS A 75 -15.93 17.41 -17.43
CA LYS A 75 -15.89 17.55 -18.90
C LYS A 75 -15.85 16.17 -19.59
N GLY A 76 -15.13 15.21 -19.02
CA GLY A 76 -15.09 13.82 -19.52
C GLY A 76 -16.44 13.13 -19.44
N VAL A 77 -17.17 13.29 -18.32
CA VAL A 77 -18.52 12.72 -18.12
C VAL A 77 -19.55 13.29 -19.10
N LYS A 78 -19.45 14.57 -19.49
CA LYS A 78 -20.36 15.15 -20.49
C LYS A 78 -20.12 14.63 -21.92
N LYS A 79 -18.92 14.16 -22.23
CA LYS A 79 -18.55 13.70 -23.57
C LYS A 79 -19.09 12.28 -23.87
N SER A 80 -19.12 11.41 -22.87
CA SER A 80 -19.69 10.05 -23.01
C SER A 80 -21.21 10.05 -23.19
N THR A 81 -21.95 10.93 -22.49
CA THR A 81 -23.41 11.02 -22.63
C THR A 81 -23.86 11.62 -23.96
N SER A 82 -23.02 12.45 -24.61
CA SER A 82 -23.31 12.98 -25.95
C SER A 82 -23.04 11.99 -27.08
N GLU A 83 -22.18 10.99 -26.89
CA GLU A 83 -21.88 9.97 -27.92
C GLU A 83 -22.92 8.83 -27.90
N GLU A 84 -23.46 8.43 -26.74
CA GLU A 84 -24.52 7.42 -26.64
C GLU A 84 -25.88 7.88 -27.22
N MET A 85 -26.18 9.19 -27.17
CA MET A 85 -27.42 9.75 -27.72
C MET A 85 -27.42 9.88 -29.26
N VAL A 86 -26.26 9.83 -29.91
CA VAL A 86 -26.16 9.92 -31.39
C VAL A 86 -26.22 8.54 -32.04
N SER A 87 -25.72 7.49 -31.37
CA SER A 87 -25.76 6.11 -31.89
C SER A 87 -27.18 5.51 -31.91
N SER A 88 -28.06 5.93 -31.00
CA SER A 88 -29.46 5.45 -30.91
C SER A 88 -30.42 6.09 -31.93
N LYS A 89 -29.97 7.08 -32.73
CA LYS A 89 -30.79 7.82 -33.71
C LYS A 89 -30.59 7.38 -35.17
N HIS A 90 -29.82 6.32 -35.43
CA HIS A 90 -29.57 5.80 -36.79
C HIS A 90 -30.05 4.35 -37.00
N LEU A 91 -30.79 3.78 -36.05
CA LEU A 91 -31.34 2.42 -36.15
C LEU A 91 -32.88 2.35 -36.16
N SER A 92 -33.55 3.41 -36.63
CA SER A 92 -35.00 3.43 -36.88
C SER A 92 -35.31 3.95 -38.26
#